data_AF-W7KKJ9-F1
#
_entry.id   AF-W7KKJ9-F1
#
_cell.length_a   1.000
_cell.length_b   1.000
_cell.length_c   1.000
_cell.angle_alpha   90.00
_cell.angle_beta   90.00
_cell.angle_gamma   90.00
#
_symmetry.space_group_name_H-M   'P 1'
#
loop_
_entity.id
_entity.type
_entity.pdbx_description
1 polymer ?
#
loop_
_entity_poly.entity_id
_entity_poly.type
_entity_poly.pdbx_seq_one_letter_code
_entity_poly.pdbx_strand_id
1 'polypeptide(L)'
;MLTLDVLAGALTFFVSREVMTWLINRKKEVLMSSSVSANEEKVLEAIRNGAKTLNEIMKHTGLPKSTAYKALKRLLREGKVEKVVNGGNVRYVEKVKSEKD
;
A
#
# COMPACT_ATOMS: atom_id res chain seq x y z
N MET A 1 13.63 -34.48 -39.54
CA MET A 1 14.26 -33.69 -38.47
C MET A 1 13.76 -32.24 -38.56
N LEU A 2 12.45 -32.02 -38.36
CA LEU A 2 11.78 -30.70 -38.56
C LEU A 2 10.53 -30.52 -37.66
N THR A 3 10.18 -31.52 -36.84
CA THR A 3 8.98 -31.50 -35.99
C THR A 3 9.25 -31.07 -34.55
N LEU A 4 10.52 -30.92 -34.16
CA LEU A 4 10.89 -30.57 -32.79
C LEU A 4 10.69 -29.07 -32.51
N ASP A 5 10.96 -28.19 -33.48
CA ASP A 5 10.86 -26.73 -33.31
C ASP A 5 9.41 -26.22 -33.19
N VAL A 6 8.48 -26.84 -33.90
CA VAL A 6 7.05 -26.45 -33.87
C VAL A 6 6.43 -26.77 -32.51
N LEU A 7 6.85 -27.85 -31.86
CA LEU A 7 6.37 -28.24 -30.53
C LEU A 7 6.89 -27.31 -29.43
N ALA A 8 8.14 -26.84 -29.53
CA ALA A 8 8.71 -25.88 -28.60
C ALA A 8 7.99 -24.51 -28.66
N GLY A 9 7.63 -24.05 -29.86
CA GLY A 9 6.82 -22.85 -30.06
C GLY A 9 5.42 -22.93 -29.43
N ALA A 10 4.74 -24.07 -29.56
CA ALA A 10 3.42 -24.28 -28.95
C ALA A 10 3.47 -24.37 -27.42
N LEU A 11 4.52 -24.98 -26.86
CA LEU A 11 4.69 -25.14 -25.41
C LEU A 11 5.02 -23.81 -24.72
N THR A 12 5.87 -22.99 -25.34
CA THR A 12 6.17 -21.62 -24.85
C THR A 12 4.95 -20.69 -24.94
N PHE A 13 4.11 -20.85 -25.97
CA PHE A 13 2.86 -20.09 -26.11
C PHE A 13 1.83 -20.45 -25.04
N PHE A 14 1.76 -21.74 -24.65
CA PHE A 14 0.80 -22.21 -23.66
C PHE A 14 1.21 -21.86 -22.22
N VAL A 15 2.49 -22.02 -21.87
CA VAL A 15 3.03 -21.62 -20.56
C VAL A 15 3.04 -20.09 -20.39
N SER A 16 3.09 -19.32 -21.48
CA SER A 16 3.11 -17.85 -21.45
C SER A 16 1.87 -17.22 -20.81
N ARG A 17 0.68 -17.81 -20.93
CA ARG A 17 -0.55 -17.19 -20.38
C ARG A 17 -0.60 -17.18 -18.85
N GLU A 18 0.01 -18.14 -18.18
CA GLU A 18 0.01 -18.21 -16.71
C GLU A 18 1.16 -17.42 -16.08
N VAL A 19 2.39 -17.60 -16.58
CA VAL A 19 3.58 -16.92 -16.03
C VAL A 19 3.48 -15.39 -16.17
N MET A 20 2.79 -14.91 -17.21
CA MET A 20 2.61 -13.47 -17.44
C MET A 20 1.79 -12.78 -16.35
N THR A 21 0.79 -13.46 -15.78
CA THR A 21 0.01 -12.90 -14.67
C THR A 21 0.82 -12.81 -13.38
N TRP A 22 1.70 -13.79 -13.13
CA TRP A 22 2.60 -13.78 -11.97
C TRP A 22 3.65 -12.67 -12.06
N LEU A 23 4.23 -12.42 -13.23
CA LEU A 23 5.19 -11.33 -13.44
C LEU A 23 4.54 -9.94 -13.30
N ILE A 24 3.32 -9.77 -13.83
CA ILE A 24 2.55 -8.53 -13.68
C ILE A 24 2.21 -8.30 -12.20
N ASN A 25 1.80 -9.34 -11.46
CA ASN A 25 1.51 -9.21 -10.05
C ASN A 25 2.77 -8.92 -9.22
N ARG A 26 3.92 -9.54 -9.54
CA ARG A 26 5.20 -9.31 -8.86
C ARG A 26 5.76 -7.90 -9.11
N LYS A 27 5.69 -7.41 -10.35
CA LYS A 27 6.09 -6.04 -10.69
C LYS A 27 5.13 -5.01 -10.06
N LYS A 28 3.84 -5.34 -10.02
CA LYS A 28 2.82 -4.56 -9.30
C LYS A 28 3.10 -4.55 -7.80
N GLU A 29 3.51 -5.65 -7.17
CA GLU A 29 3.85 -5.67 -5.74
C GLU A 29 5.07 -4.81 -5.40
N VAL A 30 6.12 -4.81 -6.23
CA VAL A 30 7.32 -3.97 -6.00
C VAL A 30 7.03 -2.48 -6.18
N LEU A 31 6.32 -2.10 -7.26
CA LEU A 31 5.91 -0.71 -7.51
C LEU A 31 4.84 -0.24 -6.50
N MET A 32 3.95 -1.13 -6.09
CA MET A 32 2.96 -0.82 -5.07
C MET A 32 3.63 -0.67 -3.72
N SER A 33 4.62 -1.48 -3.35
CA SER A 33 5.35 -1.36 -2.07
C SER A 33 6.02 0.01 -1.93
N SER A 34 6.76 0.45 -2.95
CA SER A 34 7.45 1.75 -2.97
C SER A 34 6.50 2.95 -3.02
N SER A 35 5.41 2.88 -3.78
CA SER A 35 4.39 3.94 -3.77
C SER A 35 3.55 3.95 -2.50
N VAL A 36 3.36 2.79 -1.87
CA VAL A 36 2.68 2.65 -0.58
C VAL A 36 3.49 3.32 0.52
N SER A 37 4.80 3.09 0.59
CA SER A 37 5.63 3.72 1.62
C SER A 37 5.62 5.24 1.52
N ALA A 38 5.68 5.79 0.30
CA ALA A 38 5.56 7.23 0.07
C ALA A 38 4.19 7.80 0.51
N ASN A 39 3.11 7.04 0.34
CA ASN A 39 1.78 7.46 0.79
C ASN A 39 1.63 7.35 2.30
N GLU A 40 2.24 6.35 2.93
CA GLU A 40 2.25 6.17 4.38
C GLU A 40 2.98 7.31 5.07
N GLU A 41 4.13 7.72 4.54
CA GLU A 41 4.90 8.84 5.06
C GLU A 41 4.09 10.15 4.98
N LYS A 42 3.43 10.43 3.87
CA LYS A 42 2.51 11.58 3.75
C LYS A 42 1.38 11.55 4.76
N VAL A 43 0.79 10.37 5.01
CA VAL A 43 -0.29 10.23 6.00
C VAL A 43 0.26 10.46 7.41
N LEU A 44 1.46 9.97 7.71
CA LEU A 44 2.12 10.19 8.99
C LEU A 44 2.42 11.68 9.22
N GLU A 45 2.98 12.35 8.21
CA GLU A 45 3.22 13.80 8.24
C GLU A 45 1.92 14.59 8.42
N ALA A 46 0.83 14.20 7.75
CA ALA A 46 -0.47 14.85 7.95
C ALA A 46 -0.94 14.73 9.40
N ILE A 47 -0.77 13.56 10.02
CA ILE A 47 -1.14 13.33 11.43
C ILE A 47 -0.23 14.15 12.36
N ARG A 48 1.08 14.23 12.08
CA ARG A 48 2.04 15.09 12.82
C ARG A 48 1.67 16.57 12.73
N ASN A 49 1.19 17.01 11.56
CA ASN A 49 0.70 18.36 11.33
C ASN A 49 -0.69 18.63 11.97
N GLY A 50 -1.24 17.65 12.71
CA GLY A 50 -2.46 17.81 13.50
C GLY A 50 -3.73 17.33 12.81
N ALA A 51 -3.64 16.63 11.67
CA ALA A 51 -4.80 15.98 11.05
C ALA A 51 -5.25 14.80 11.90
N LYS A 52 -6.45 14.92 12.48
CA LYS A 52 -7.03 13.93 13.42
C LYS A 52 -8.05 13.05 12.74
N THR A 53 -8.66 13.48 11.64
CA THR A 53 -9.70 12.70 10.95
C THR A 53 -9.23 12.23 9.58
N LEU A 54 -9.83 11.15 9.06
CA LEU A 54 -9.53 10.68 7.71
C LEU A 54 -9.77 11.78 6.66
N ASN A 55 -10.78 12.62 6.86
CA ASN A 55 -11.09 13.73 5.96
C ASN A 55 -10.00 14.81 5.98
N GLU A 56 -9.47 15.15 7.15
CA GLU A 56 -8.34 16.07 7.27
C GLU A 56 -7.07 15.49 6.65
N ILE A 57 -6.80 14.20 6.88
CA ILE A 57 -5.67 13.50 6.26
C ILE A 57 -5.79 13.56 4.73
N MET A 58 -6.98 13.31 4.17
CA MET A 58 -7.20 13.43 2.72
C MET A 58 -6.94 14.84 2.20
N LYS A 59 -7.40 15.87 2.92
CA LYS A 59 -7.17 17.28 2.54
C LYS A 59 -5.69 17.66 2.58
N HIS A 60 -4.96 17.23 3.60
CA HIS A 60 -3.53 17.50 3.73
C HIS A 60 -2.68 16.75 2.71
N THR A 61 -3.01 15.47 2.45
CA THR A 61 -2.19 14.60 1.58
C THR A 61 -2.58 14.68 0.10
N GLY A 62 -3.78 15.18 -0.21
CA GLY A 62 -4.36 15.12 -1.55
C GLY A 62 -4.69 13.70 -2.02
N LEU A 63 -4.61 12.70 -1.13
CA LEU A 63 -4.81 11.31 -1.51
C LEU A 63 -6.29 10.95 -1.64
N PRO A 64 -6.66 10.09 -2.61
CA PRO A 64 -8.00 9.52 -2.67
C PRO A 64 -8.37 8.78 -1.38
N LYS A 65 -9.65 8.81 -1.02
CA LYS A 65 -10.18 8.19 0.21
C LYS A 65 -9.72 6.73 0.40
N SER A 66 -9.76 5.93 -0.67
CA SER A 66 -9.36 4.52 -0.64
C SER A 66 -7.86 4.35 -0.40
N THR A 67 -7.02 5.19 -0.99
CA THR A 67 -5.57 5.18 -0.83
C THR A 67 -5.16 5.63 0.57
N ALA A 68 -5.72 6.75 1.04
CA ALA A 68 -5.49 7.26 2.39
C ALA A 68 -5.92 6.23 3.45
N TYR A 69 -7.08 5.59 3.28
CA TYR A 69 -7.56 4.56 4.19
C TYR A 69 -6.65 3.32 4.21
N LYS A 70 -6.15 2.87 3.05
CA LYS A 70 -5.22 1.72 2.97
C LYS A 70 -3.90 2.02 3.67
N ALA A 71 -3.32 3.19 3.43
CA ALA A 71 -2.09 3.63 4.09
C ALA A 71 -2.30 3.76 5.62
N LEU A 72 -3.38 4.41 6.04
CA LEU A 72 -3.73 4.53 7.46
C LEU A 72 -3.95 3.17 8.15
N LYS A 73 -4.61 2.22 7.46
CA LYS A 73 -4.81 0.86 7.98
C LYS A 73 -3.48 0.11 8.17
N ARG A 74 -2.49 0.33 7.29
CA ARG A 74 -1.14 -0.21 7.46
C ARG A 74 -0.41 0.43 8.63
N LEU A 75 -0.44 1.75 8.75
CA LEU A 75 0.15 2.47 9.89
C LEU A 75 -0.44 2.06 11.24
N LEU A 76 -1.75 1.80 11.30
CA LEU A 76 -2.43 1.23 12.48
C LEU A 76 -1.92 -0.19 12.79
N ARG A 77 -1.73 -1.02 11.76
CA ARG A 77 -1.23 -2.39 11.90
C ARG A 77 0.24 -2.43 12.35
N GLU A 78 1.04 -1.46 11.91
CA GLU A 78 2.43 -1.27 12.33
C GLU A 78 2.54 -0.63 13.73
N GLY A 79 1.44 -0.15 14.30
CA GLY A 79 1.41 0.48 15.61
C GLY A 79 2.03 1.87 15.65
N LYS A 80 2.25 2.51 14.48
CA LYS A 80 2.75 3.90 14.37
C LYS A 80 1.65 4.92 14.63
N VAL A 81 0.40 4.55 14.39
CA VAL A 81 -0.79 5.40 14.59
C VAL A 81 -1.76 4.63 15.47
N GLU A 82 -2.49 5.35 16.32
CA GLU A 82 -3.55 4.80 17.16
C GLU A 82 -4.89 5.46 16.84
N LYS A 83 -5.94 4.65 16.89
CA LYS A 83 -7.32 5.10 16.72
C LYS A 83 -7.92 5.38 18.09
N VAL A 84 -8.14 6.66 18.40
CA VAL A 84 -8.82 7.11 19.62
C VAL A 84 -10.27 7.44 19.28
N VAL A 85 -11.21 6.71 19.91
CA VAL A 85 -12.64 7.01 19.78
C VAL A 85 -13.05 7.88 20.95
N ASN A 86 -13.51 9.10 20.68
CA ASN A 86 -13.98 10.03 21.70
C ASN A 86 -15.41 10.47 21.37
N GLY A 87 -16.38 10.08 22.21
CA GLY A 87 -17.78 10.49 22.08
C GLY A 87 -18.41 10.16 20.72
N GLY A 88 -18.06 9.02 20.10
CA GLY A 88 -18.54 8.61 18.78
C GLY A 88 -17.71 9.13 17.59
N ASN A 89 -16.75 10.04 17.81
CA ASN A 89 -15.85 10.52 16.77
C ASN A 89 -14.54 9.73 16.75
N VAL A 90 -14.14 9.31 15.55
CA VAL A 90 -12.88 8.60 15.32
C VAL A 90 -11.76 9.63 15.07
N ARG A 91 -10.75 9.63 15.94
CA ARG A 91 -9.53 10.41 15.77
C ARG A 91 -8.32 9.50 15.64
N TYR A 92 -7.37 9.90 14.81
CA TYR A 92 -6.10 9.24 14.59
C TYR A 92 -5.01 10.09 15.21
N VAL A 93 -4.17 9.48 16.03
CA VAL A 93 -3.04 10.13 16.69
C VAL A 93 -1.78 9.32 16.42
N GLU A 94 -0.66 10.00 16.19
CA GLU A 94 0.62 9.31 16.08
C GLU A 94 0.95 8.70 17.43
N LYS A 95 1.20 7.39 17.43
CA LYS A 95 1.74 6.71 18.59
C LYS A 95 3.24 6.92 18.52
N VAL A 96 3.72 7.95 19.20
CA VAL A 96 5.15 8.15 19.41
C VAL A 96 5.61 6.95 20.22
N LYS A 97 6.10 5.91 19.54
CA LYS A 97 7.07 5.03 20.18
C LYS A 97 8.23 5.95 20.48
N SER A 98 8.36 6.35 21.74
CA SER A 98 9.65 6.69 22.29
C SER A 98 10.57 5.53 21.94
N GLU A 99 11.39 5.75 20.92
CA GLU A 99 12.65 5.04 20.75
C GLU A 99 13.38 5.26 22.09
N LYS A 100 13.22 4.28 22.99
CA LYS A 100 13.99 4.20 24.22
C LYS A 100 15.24 3.42 23.83
N ASP A 101 16.32 4.18 23.70
CA ASP A 101 17.74 3.80 23.77
C ASP A 101 18.25 2.67 22.87
#